data_AF-A0AAU3B5R3-F1
#
_entry.id   AF-A0AAU3B5R3-F1
#
_cell.length_a   1.000
_cell.length_b   1.000
_cell.length_c   1.000
_cell.angle_alpha   90.00
_cell.angle_beta   90.00
_cell.angle_gamma   90.00
#
_symmetry.space_group_name_H-M   'P 1'
#
loop_
_entity.id
_entity.type
_entity.pdbx_description
1 polymer ?
#
loop_
_entity_poly.entity_id
_entity_poly.type
_entity_poly.pdbx_seq_one_letter_code
_entity_poly.pdbx_strand_id
1 'polypeptide(L)'
;MGGNCWTHTGPYEPDLAAAFRRAQEEQLSEDDHGFPGRTVEELWQDPEWHEYIFTGGTGTVLDQPELIDATDQSNDGPYMRPLTDEEIRAFAPGGRPTFAEWDGALDAERLEFPGRAQGRCTVLYADGEPTHMGYWGVTAD
;
A
#
# COMPACT_ATOMS: atom_id res chain seq x y z
N MET A 1 9.03 13.72 -9.12
CA MET A 1 8.26 12.48 -8.89
C MET A 1 8.69 11.45 -9.91
N GLY A 2 9.44 10.44 -9.47
CA GLY A 2 9.97 9.36 -10.32
C GLY A 2 8.86 8.40 -10.74
N GLY A 3 8.92 7.87 -11.96
CA GLY A 3 7.83 7.15 -12.62
C GLY A 3 7.41 5.80 -12.00
N ASN A 4 7.95 5.47 -10.83
CA ASN A 4 7.77 4.19 -10.17
C ASN A 4 7.09 4.30 -8.79
N CYS A 5 6.77 5.51 -8.35
CA CYS A 5 5.98 5.77 -7.15
C CYS A 5 4.48 5.70 -7.48
N TRP A 6 3.69 5.09 -6.60
CA TRP A 6 2.25 5.00 -6.75
C TRP A 6 1.51 5.28 -5.45
N THR A 7 0.26 5.73 -5.56
CA THR A 7 -0.67 5.93 -4.44
C THR A 7 -2.01 5.30 -4.77
N HIS A 8 -2.72 4.84 -3.74
CA HIS A 8 -4.04 4.24 -3.87
C HIS A 8 -4.86 4.48 -2.60
N THR A 9 -6.18 4.45 -2.70
CA THR A 9 -7.08 4.53 -1.54
C THR A 9 -8.17 3.49 -1.63
N GLY A 10 -8.52 2.91 -0.49
CA GLY A 10 -9.63 1.95 -0.37
C GLY A 10 -10.49 2.22 0.87
N PRO A 11 -11.61 1.49 1.04
CA PRO A 11 -12.43 1.61 2.24
C PRO A 11 -11.67 1.15 3.49
N TYR A 12 -11.96 1.77 4.64
CA TYR A 12 -11.43 1.31 5.92
C TYR A 12 -12.11 0.01 6.37
N GLU A 13 -11.32 -0.90 6.91
CA GLU A 13 -11.81 -2.03 7.72
C GLU A 13 -11.04 -2.09 9.05
N PRO A 14 -11.69 -2.51 10.16
CA PRO A 14 -11.01 -2.68 11.45
C PRO A 14 -9.82 -3.65 11.41
N ASP A 15 -9.87 -4.64 10.50
CA ASP A 15 -8.74 -5.50 10.17
C ASP A 15 -8.01 -4.92 8.96
N LEU A 16 -6.81 -4.38 9.17
CA LEU A 16 -6.03 -3.75 8.11
C LEU A 16 -5.56 -4.76 7.05
N ALA A 17 -5.31 -6.01 7.44
CA ALA A 17 -4.96 -7.06 6.49
C ALA A 17 -6.15 -7.38 5.57
N ALA A 18 -7.37 -7.40 6.13
CA ALA A 18 -8.59 -7.55 5.33
C ALA A 18 -8.81 -6.35 4.39
N ALA A 19 -8.62 -5.11 4.86
CA ALA A 19 -8.70 -3.91 4.02
C ALA A 19 -7.69 -3.98 2.85
N PHE A 20 -6.45 -4.40 3.12
CA PHE A 20 -5.42 -4.56 2.09
C PHE A 20 -5.77 -5.66 1.08
N ARG A 21 -6.18 -6.85 1.55
CA ARG A 21 -6.65 -7.98 0.72
C ARG A 21 -7.78 -7.56 -0.22
N ARG A 22 -8.74 -6.77 0.30
CA ARG A 22 -9.83 -6.20 -0.48
C ARG A 22 -9.35 -5.22 -1.55
N ALA A 23 -8.48 -4.27 -1.20
CA ALA A 23 -7.93 -3.31 -2.16
C ALA A 23 -7.20 -4.02 -3.31
N GLN A 24 -6.48 -5.09 -3.00
CA GLN A 24 -5.85 -5.94 -4.00
C GLN A 24 -6.85 -6.68 -4.90
N GLU A 25 -7.95 -7.21 -4.34
CA GLU A 25 -9.00 -7.87 -5.14
C GLU A 25 -9.74 -6.87 -6.05
N GLU A 26 -10.03 -5.67 -5.54
CA GLU A 26 -10.62 -4.58 -6.32
C GLU A 26 -9.66 -4.21 -7.47
N GLN A 27 -8.37 -4.02 -7.19
CA GLN A 27 -7.36 -3.73 -8.20
C GLN A 27 -7.24 -4.83 -9.25
N LEU A 28 -7.23 -6.10 -8.83
CA LEU A 28 -7.14 -7.24 -9.76
C LEU A 28 -8.40 -7.36 -10.63
N SER A 29 -9.56 -6.95 -10.11
CA SER A 29 -10.81 -6.93 -10.88
C SER A 29 -10.82 -5.85 -11.97
N GLU A 30 -10.04 -4.78 -11.78
CA GLU A 30 -9.88 -3.69 -12.77
C GLU A 30 -8.86 -4.04 -13.86
N ASP A 31 -7.72 -4.63 -13.48
CA ASP A 31 -6.67 -5.08 -14.40
C ASP A 31 -6.03 -6.38 -13.85
N ASP A 32 -6.23 -7.48 -14.57
CA ASP A 32 -5.64 -8.78 -14.23
C ASP A 32 -4.19 -8.93 -14.71
N HIS A 33 -3.65 -7.91 -15.39
CA HIS A 33 -2.30 -7.88 -15.96
C HIS A 33 -1.97 -9.08 -16.86
N GLY A 34 -2.99 -9.69 -17.48
CA GLY A 34 -2.84 -10.87 -18.33
C GLY A 34 -2.85 -12.21 -17.56
N PHE A 35 -3.23 -12.20 -16.29
CA PHE A 35 -3.38 -13.39 -15.44
C PHE A 35 -4.86 -13.67 -15.10
N PRO A 36 -5.71 -13.97 -16.10
CA PRO A 36 -7.16 -14.01 -15.92
C PRO A 36 -7.61 -15.13 -15.00
N GLY A 37 -8.63 -14.84 -14.19
CA GLY A 37 -9.35 -15.83 -13.38
C GLY A 37 -8.57 -16.35 -12.18
N ARG A 38 -7.51 -15.65 -11.76
CA ARG A 38 -6.74 -15.94 -10.55
C ARG A 38 -7.23 -15.11 -9.37
N THR A 39 -7.15 -15.66 -8.16
CA THR A 39 -7.12 -14.82 -6.95
C THR A 39 -5.71 -14.32 -6.69
N VAL A 40 -5.57 -13.30 -5.84
CA VAL A 40 -4.23 -12.79 -5.50
C VAL A 40 -3.39 -13.81 -4.73
N GLU A 41 -4.01 -14.65 -3.88
CA GLU A 41 -3.30 -15.78 -3.27
C GLU A 41 -2.74 -16.72 -4.34
N GLU A 42 -3.53 -17.04 -5.37
CA GLU A 42 -3.08 -17.89 -6.47
C GLU A 42 -1.96 -17.24 -7.27
N LEU A 43 -2.03 -15.93 -7.51
CA LEU A 43 -0.95 -15.17 -8.16
C LEU A 43 0.35 -15.27 -7.37
N TRP A 44 0.32 -15.11 -6.05
CA TRP A 44 1.53 -15.23 -5.23
C TRP A 44 2.03 -16.67 -5.05
N GLN A 45 1.36 -17.68 -5.59
CA GLN A 45 1.90 -19.03 -5.78
C GLN A 45 2.46 -19.27 -7.19
N ASP A 46 2.28 -18.33 -8.12
CA ASP A 46 2.70 -18.44 -9.51
C ASP A 46 4.11 -17.83 -9.74
N PRO A 47 5.10 -18.61 -10.17
CA PRO A 47 6.43 -18.09 -10.49
C PRO A 47 6.44 -17.02 -11.60
N GLU A 48 5.50 -17.09 -12.57
CA GLU A 48 5.40 -16.09 -13.65
C GLU A 48 4.92 -14.75 -13.09
N TRP A 49 4.02 -14.76 -12.10
CA TRP A 49 3.62 -13.57 -11.37
C TRP A 49 4.79 -12.97 -10.59
N HIS A 50 5.58 -13.80 -9.90
CA HIS A 50 6.78 -13.33 -9.20
C HIS A 50 7.75 -12.66 -10.16
N GLU A 51 8.04 -13.27 -11.31
CA GLU A 51 8.93 -12.68 -12.32
C GLU A 51 8.37 -11.35 -12.85
N TYR A 52 7.06 -11.28 -13.11
CA TYR A 52 6.40 -10.06 -13.55
C TYR A 52 6.53 -8.92 -12.52
N ILE A 53 6.21 -9.20 -11.25
CA ILE A 53 6.32 -8.23 -10.16
C ILE A 53 7.76 -7.78 -9.95
N PHE A 54 8.72 -8.71 -9.90
CA PHE A 54 10.11 -8.37 -9.65
C PHE A 54 10.82 -7.72 -10.83
N THR A 55 10.27 -7.79 -12.04
CA THR A 55 10.86 -7.16 -13.23
C THR A 55 10.35 -5.75 -13.46
N GLY A 56 9.05 -5.53 -13.32
CA GLY A 56 8.43 -4.24 -13.62
C GLY A 56 7.29 -3.85 -12.69
N GLY A 57 6.64 -4.84 -12.06
CA GLY A 57 5.48 -4.66 -11.19
C GLY A 57 4.30 -3.94 -11.82
N THR A 58 3.27 -3.75 -11.02
CA THR A 58 1.98 -3.23 -11.45
C THR A 58 1.85 -1.73 -11.23
N GLY A 59 2.65 -1.13 -10.33
CA GLY A 59 2.41 0.25 -9.91
C GLY A 59 1.23 0.38 -8.96
N THR A 60 0.89 -0.69 -8.22
CA THR A 60 -0.32 -0.77 -7.40
C THR A 60 -0.12 -1.64 -6.16
N VAL A 61 -1.16 -1.75 -5.33
CA VAL A 61 -1.23 -2.64 -4.15
C VAL A 61 -0.99 -4.13 -4.46
N LEU A 62 -1.01 -4.54 -5.72
CA LEU A 62 -0.70 -5.91 -6.15
C LEU A 62 0.80 -6.24 -6.05
N ASP A 63 1.66 -5.23 -5.95
CA ASP A 63 3.11 -5.40 -5.85
C ASP A 63 3.58 -6.05 -4.52
N GLN A 64 2.70 -6.12 -3.51
CA GLN A 64 3.02 -6.71 -2.20
C GLN A 64 2.12 -7.93 -1.92
N PRO A 65 2.61 -9.08 -1.42
CA PRO A 65 1.79 -10.25 -1.12
C PRO A 65 0.98 -10.10 0.15
N GLU A 66 1.55 -9.42 1.14
CA GLU A 66 1.01 -9.40 2.49
C GLU A 66 1.31 -8.11 3.23
N LEU A 67 0.53 -7.89 4.28
CA LEU A 67 0.70 -6.81 5.24
C LEU A 67 1.49 -7.33 6.45
N ILE A 68 2.60 -6.67 6.76
CA ILE A 68 3.47 -6.99 7.91
C ILE A 68 3.19 -6.07 9.10
N ASP A 69 3.74 -6.39 10.26
CA ASP A 69 3.59 -5.56 11.46
C ASP A 69 4.20 -4.16 11.27
N ALA A 70 3.57 -3.14 11.84
CA ALA A 70 4.03 -1.75 11.71
C ALA A 70 5.45 -1.53 12.23
N THR A 71 5.89 -2.35 13.20
CA THR A 71 7.22 -2.32 13.81
C THR A 71 8.22 -3.27 13.17
N ASP A 72 7.79 -4.10 12.22
CA ASP A 72 8.69 -4.94 11.46
C ASP A 72 9.52 -4.07 10.49
N GLN A 73 10.83 -4.25 10.56
CA GLN A 73 11.82 -3.54 9.75
C GLN A 73 12.47 -4.45 8.70
N SER A 74 11.90 -5.64 8.51
CA SER A 74 12.27 -6.55 7.44
C SER A 74 12.12 -5.84 6.08
N ASN A 75 13.23 -5.79 5.37
CA ASN A 75 13.32 -5.23 4.01
C ASN A 75 13.71 -6.33 3.01
N ASP A 76 13.51 -7.60 3.40
CA ASP A 76 13.87 -8.79 2.62
C ASP A 76 12.76 -9.24 1.66
N GLY A 77 11.58 -8.62 1.72
CA GLY A 77 10.48 -8.89 0.80
C GLY A 77 9.68 -7.66 0.41
N PRO A 78 8.85 -7.79 -0.63
CA PRO A 78 7.98 -6.73 -1.11
C PRO A 78 6.75 -6.61 -0.19
N TYR A 79 6.90 -6.01 0.99
CA TYR A 79 5.82 -6.01 1.99
C TYR A 79 5.07 -4.68 2.07
N MET A 80 3.79 -4.76 2.43
CA MET A 80 2.99 -3.61 2.82
C MET A 80 3.12 -3.39 4.33
N ARG A 81 3.65 -2.24 4.77
CA ARG A 81 3.83 -1.94 6.19
C ARG A 81 2.95 -0.77 6.64
N PRO A 82 2.06 -0.92 7.64
CA PRO A 82 1.36 0.20 8.23
C PRO A 82 2.30 1.23 8.86
N LEU A 83 1.92 2.50 8.85
CA LEU A 83 2.59 3.51 9.67
C LEU A 83 2.42 3.16 11.16
N THR A 84 3.46 3.42 11.95
CA THR A 84 3.36 3.45 13.40
C THR A 84 2.65 4.72 13.87
N ASP A 85 2.15 4.73 15.10
CA ASP A 85 1.58 5.92 15.74
C ASP A 85 2.54 7.11 15.76
N GLU A 86 3.84 6.86 15.90
CA GLU A 86 4.87 7.90 15.88
C GLU A 86 5.02 8.50 14.48
N GLU A 87 5.11 7.65 13.46
CA GLU A 87 5.19 8.07 12.05
C GLU A 87 3.93 8.86 11.66
N ILE A 88 2.74 8.45 12.12
CA ILE A 88 1.49 9.21 11.91
C ILE A 88 1.57 10.59 12.57
N ARG A 89 1.96 10.65 13.84
CA ARG A 89 2.01 11.93 14.59
C ARG A 89 3.06 12.90 14.05
N ALA A 90 4.08 12.41 13.37
CA ALA A 90 5.10 13.25 12.75
C ALA A 90 4.51 14.17 11.66
N PHE A 91 3.54 13.70 10.86
CA PHE A 91 2.92 14.51 9.82
C PHE A 91 1.47 14.96 10.13
N ALA A 92 0.79 14.24 11.02
CA ALA A 92 -0.55 14.52 11.50
C ALA A 92 -0.59 14.46 13.04
N PRO A 93 -0.24 15.55 13.76
CA PRO A 93 -0.07 15.55 15.21
C PRO A 93 -1.27 15.03 16.03
N GLY A 94 -2.48 15.11 15.47
CA GLY A 94 -3.70 14.57 16.06
C GLY A 94 -3.81 13.03 16.05
N GLY A 95 -2.91 12.33 15.34
CA GLY A 95 -2.92 10.87 15.20
C GLY A 95 -4.07 10.33 14.33
N ARG A 96 -4.80 11.21 13.64
CA ARG A 96 -5.99 10.89 12.83
C ARG A 96 -5.90 11.65 11.51
N PRO A 97 -5.00 11.25 10.61
CA PRO A 97 -4.76 11.99 9.38
C PRO A 97 -6.01 11.97 8.51
N THR A 98 -6.38 13.11 7.96
CA THR A 98 -7.36 13.23 6.90
C THR A 98 -6.73 12.89 5.54
N PHE A 99 -7.56 12.62 4.53
CA PHE A 99 -7.07 12.45 3.15
C PHE A 99 -6.20 13.63 2.71
N ALA A 100 -6.64 14.87 2.96
CA ALA A 100 -5.90 16.07 2.56
C ALA A 100 -4.56 16.23 3.28
N GLU A 101 -4.47 15.82 4.56
CA GLU A 101 -3.21 15.85 5.30
C GLU A 101 -2.23 14.79 4.81
N TRP A 102 -2.73 13.60 4.44
CA TRP A 102 -1.93 12.51 3.87
C TRP A 102 -1.42 12.86 2.48
N ASP A 103 -2.32 13.27 1.57
CA ASP A 103 -1.99 13.69 0.20
C ASP A 103 -1.01 14.87 0.21
N GLY A 104 -1.30 15.91 1.01
CA GLY A 104 -0.40 17.04 1.20
C GLY A 104 0.88 16.71 1.97
N ALA A 105 0.99 15.56 2.64
CA ALA A 105 2.25 15.10 3.24
C ALA A 105 3.12 14.36 2.23
N LEU A 106 2.52 13.58 1.33
CA LEU A 106 3.23 12.96 0.20
C LEU A 106 3.77 14.03 -0.76
N ASP A 107 2.93 15.00 -1.14
CA ASP A 107 3.32 16.10 -2.04
C ASP A 107 4.43 17.00 -1.46
N ALA A 108 4.42 17.19 -0.15
CA ALA A 108 5.41 17.99 0.56
C ALA A 108 6.64 17.17 1.03
N GLU A 109 6.75 15.91 0.63
CA GLU A 109 7.84 14.99 1.01
C GLU A 109 8.00 14.83 2.54
N ARG A 110 6.92 15.03 3.30
CA ARG A 110 6.86 14.74 4.76
C ARG A 110 6.56 13.27 5.03
N LEU A 111 5.89 12.61 4.08
CA LEU A 111 5.81 11.16 4.00
C LEU A 111 6.71 10.71 2.86
N GLU A 112 7.73 9.94 3.21
CA GLU A 112 8.66 9.38 2.23
C GLU A 112 8.03 8.17 1.54
N PHE A 113 8.34 8.03 0.25
CA PHE A 113 8.13 6.77 -0.44
C PHE A 113 9.13 5.75 0.07
N PRO A 114 8.71 4.49 0.32
CA PRO A 114 9.59 3.47 0.87
C PRO A 114 10.60 2.98 -0.18
N GLY A 115 11.40 1.98 0.19
CA GLY A 115 12.35 1.37 -0.74
C GLY A 115 11.69 0.62 -1.90
N ARG A 116 12.50 0.14 -2.84
CA ARG A 116 12.05 -0.67 -3.98
C ARG A 116 11.16 -1.83 -3.52
N ALA A 117 10.04 -2.01 -4.23
CA ALA A 117 9.03 -3.05 -4.02
C ALA A 117 8.32 -2.98 -2.65
N GLN A 118 8.51 -1.92 -1.88
CA GLN A 118 7.87 -1.74 -0.58
C GLN A 118 6.62 -0.88 -0.70
N GLY A 119 5.66 -1.17 0.19
CA GLY A 119 4.43 -0.41 0.35
C GLY A 119 4.28 0.11 1.78
N ARG A 120 3.56 1.22 1.91
CA ARG A 120 3.18 1.83 3.19
C ARG A 120 1.68 2.09 3.18
N CYS A 121 1.05 1.98 4.34
CA CYS A 121 -0.36 2.31 4.48
C CYS A 121 -0.70 3.00 5.80
N THR A 122 -1.82 3.72 5.82
CA THR A 122 -2.36 4.36 7.02
C THR A 122 -3.88 4.48 6.97
N VAL A 123 -4.52 4.57 8.13
CA VAL A 123 -5.96 4.83 8.24
C VAL A 123 -6.21 6.33 8.08
N LEU A 124 -7.17 6.67 7.24
CA LEU A 124 -7.59 8.03 6.96
C LEU A 124 -8.96 8.32 7.59
N TYR A 125 -9.07 9.50 8.18
CA TYR A 125 -10.22 9.92 8.98
C TYR A 125 -11.02 11.02 8.28
N ALA A 126 -12.33 10.98 8.46
CA ALA A 126 -13.24 12.07 8.14
C ALA A 126 -14.17 12.29 9.34
N ASP A 127 -14.34 13.54 9.76
CA ASP A 127 -15.13 13.91 10.94
C ASP A 127 -14.76 13.14 12.23
N GLY A 128 -13.49 12.76 12.35
CA GLY A 128 -12.94 12.04 13.51
C GLY A 128 -13.15 10.53 13.49
N GLU A 129 -13.84 9.99 12.48
CA GLU A 129 -14.10 8.56 12.28
C GLU A 129 -13.20 7.98 11.17
N PRO A 130 -12.73 6.73 11.30
CA PRO A 130 -11.95 6.08 10.26
C PRO A 130 -12.85 5.75 9.07
N THR A 131 -12.44 6.16 7.86
CA THR A 131 -13.28 6.01 6.65
C THR A 131 -12.57 5.33 5.50
N HIS A 132 -11.26 5.57 5.35
CA HIS A 132 -10.49 5.05 4.23
C HIS A 132 -9.13 4.53 4.69
N MET A 133 -8.51 3.75 3.82
CA MET A 133 -7.09 3.45 3.86
C MET A 133 -6.38 4.28 2.80
N GLY A 134 -5.23 4.85 3.15
CA GLY A 134 -4.26 5.40 2.20
C GLY A 134 -3.11 4.43 2.01
N TYR A 135 -2.76 4.13 0.76
CA TYR A 135 -1.66 3.25 0.38
C TYR A 135 -0.71 4.00 -0.55
N TRP A 136 0.59 3.77 -0.41
CA TRP A 136 1.59 4.27 -1.35
C TRP A 136 2.81 3.36 -1.34
N GLY A 137 3.55 3.34 -2.45
CA GLY A 137 4.69 2.44 -2.59
C GLY A 137 5.55 2.76 -3.78
N VAL A 138 6.58 1.94 -3.95
CA VAL A 138 7.52 2.01 -5.08
C VAL A 138 7.63 0.65 -5.72
N THR A 139 7.42 0.58 -7.03
CA THR A 139 7.45 -0.68 -7.78
C THR A 139 8.88 -1.08 -8.18
N ALA A 140 9.62 -0.18 -8.83
CA ALA A 140 10.99 -0.38 -9.28
C ALA A 140 11.83 0.92 -9.14
N ASP A 141 13.15 0.85 -9.35
CA ASP A 141 14.05 2.02 -9.34
C ASP A 141 13.85 2.92 -10.57
#